data_AF-A0A429LAA3-F1
#
_entry.id   AF-A0A429LAA3-F1
#
_cell.length_a   1.000
_cell.length_b   1.000
_cell.length_c   1.000
_cell.angle_alpha   90.00
_cell.angle_beta   90.00
_cell.angle_gamma   90.00
#
_symmetry.space_group_name_H-M   'P 1'
#
loop_
_entity.id
_entity.type
_entity.pdbx_description
1 polymer ?
#
loop_
_entity_poly.entity_id
_entity_poly.type
_entity_poly.pdbx_seq_one_letter_code
_entity_poly.pdbx_strand_id
1 'polypeptide(L)'
;MKCIKTKDDLSHLENEAIKESISNHIATLEQQYDEPYQATLHGWFVICEEESDLSEPLPHLTFSLSDKLHLGEVEYVEKKQNWYEVYVLLNDNEGILIYVPHAILLNHSLMAI
;
A
#
# COMPACT_ATOMS: atom_id res chain seq x y z
N MET A 1 9.42 -4.97 -2.43
CA MET A 1 8.19 -4.62 -1.68
C MET A 1 8.31 -4.88 -0.17
N LYS A 2 7.63 -4.06 0.64
CA LYS A 2 7.49 -4.23 2.10
C LYS A 2 6.04 -4.40 2.54
N CYS A 3 5.80 -5.33 3.46
CA CYS A 3 4.49 -5.54 4.10
C CYS A 3 4.51 -4.95 5.50
N ILE A 4 3.49 -4.17 5.85
CA ILE A 4 3.33 -3.59 7.17
C ILE A 4 2.04 -4.15 7.78
N LYS A 5 2.21 -5.03 8.77
CA LYS A 5 1.09 -5.67 9.50
C LYS A 5 1.05 -5.27 10.97
N THR A 6 2.09 -4.63 11.46
CA THR A 6 2.23 -4.13 12.83
C THR A 6 2.90 -2.76 12.84
N LYS A 7 2.82 -2.06 13.98
CA LYS A 7 3.56 -0.79 14.17
C LYS A 7 5.07 -1.00 14.14
N ASP A 8 5.55 -2.16 14.58
CA ASP A 8 6.99 -2.46 14.64
C ASP A 8 7.60 -2.53 13.23
N ASP A 9 6.82 -2.98 12.23
CA ASP A 9 7.25 -3.03 10.82
C ASP A 9 7.59 -1.64 10.26
N LEU A 10 7.09 -0.57 10.87
CA LEU A 10 7.37 0.82 10.47
C LEU A 10 8.80 1.27 10.82
N SER A 11 9.46 0.58 11.74
CA SER A 11 10.79 0.95 12.26
C SER A 11 11.88 0.95 11.18
N HIS A 12 11.67 0.19 10.10
CA HIS A 12 12.64 -0.03 9.02
C HIS A 12 12.28 0.71 7.72
N LEU A 13 11.30 1.63 7.76
CA LEU A 13 10.92 2.43 6.62
C LEU A 13 11.76 3.69 6.51
N GLU A 14 12.42 3.85 5.35
CA GLU A 14 13.24 5.03 5.04
C GLU A 14 12.38 6.23 4.61
N ASN A 15 11.23 5.98 3.98
CA ASN A 15 10.34 7.03 3.54
C ASN A 15 9.46 7.51 4.71
N GLU A 16 9.94 8.55 5.40
CA GLU A 16 9.25 9.11 6.58
C GLU A 16 7.84 9.62 6.27
N ALA A 17 7.56 10.12 5.06
CA ALA A 17 6.21 10.59 4.72
C ALA A 17 5.20 9.45 4.56
N ILE A 18 5.62 8.33 3.95
CA ILE A 18 4.79 7.12 3.87
C ILE A 18 4.63 6.50 5.26
N LYS A 19 5.71 6.45 6.04
CA LYS A 19 5.69 5.95 7.42
C LYS A 19 4.73 6.74 8.31
N GLU A 20 4.74 8.07 8.22
CA GLU A 20 3.80 8.93 8.92
C GLU A 20 2.35 8.70 8.45
N SER A 21 2.12 8.59 7.13
CA SER A 21 0.79 8.28 6.58
C SER A 21 0.24 6.96 7.13
N ILE A 22 1.03 5.90 7.13
CA ILE A 22 0.62 4.59 7.66
C ILE A 22 0.40 4.67 9.18
N SER A 23 1.30 5.36 9.91
CA SER A 23 1.15 5.53 11.37
C SER A 23 -0.17 6.23 11.72
N ASN A 24 -0.54 7.25 10.94
CA ASN A 24 -1.80 7.98 11.12
C ASN A 24 -3.02 7.11 10.79
N HIS A 25 -2.94 6.28 9.75
CA HIS A 25 -3.99 5.30 9.44
C HIS A 25 -4.19 4.30 10.60
N ILE A 26 -3.10 3.72 11.09
CA ILE A 26 -3.14 2.79 12.23
C ILE A 26 -3.76 3.48 13.45
N ALA A 27 -3.30 4.68 13.82
CA ALA A 27 -3.85 5.41 14.96
C ALA A 27 -5.34 5.76 14.80
N THR A 28 -5.75 6.09 13.58
CA THR A 28 -7.16 6.37 13.26
C THR A 28 -8.02 5.12 13.43
N LEU A 29 -7.53 3.96 12.95
CA LEU A 29 -8.22 2.68 13.11
C LEU A 29 -8.35 2.31 14.60
N GLU A 30 -7.27 2.42 15.37
CA GLU A 30 -7.30 2.15 16.81
C GLU A 30 -8.29 3.05 17.55
N GLN A 31 -8.36 4.33 17.18
CA GLN A 31 -9.31 5.27 17.77
C GLN A 31 -10.76 4.95 17.37
N GLN A 32 -10.99 4.56 16.11
CA GLN A 32 -12.33 4.27 15.59
C GLN A 32 -12.93 3.01 16.22
N TYR A 33 -12.12 1.97 16.42
CA TYR A 33 -12.55 0.69 16.95
C TYR A 33 -12.32 0.53 18.46
N ASP A 34 -11.64 1.49 19.11
CA ASP A 34 -11.26 1.46 20.53
C ASP A 34 -10.49 0.19 20.93
N GLU A 35 -9.63 -0.28 20.02
CA GLU A 35 -8.84 -1.51 20.19
C GLU A 35 -7.45 -1.40 19.54
N PRO A 36 -6.46 -2.20 19.96
CA PRO A 36 -5.14 -2.23 19.32
C PRO A 36 -5.24 -2.70 17.87
N TYR A 37 -4.44 -2.10 16.99
CA TYR A 37 -4.48 -2.43 15.57
C TYR A 37 -4.09 -3.89 15.30
N GLN A 38 -4.96 -4.58 14.56
CA GLN A 38 -4.74 -5.93 14.06
C GLN A 38 -4.96 -5.97 12.54
N ALA A 39 -3.90 -6.34 11.81
CA ALA A 39 -3.92 -6.41 10.35
C ALA A 39 -5.04 -7.29 9.77
N THR A 40 -5.39 -8.39 10.45
CA THR A 40 -6.43 -9.32 10.02
C THR A 40 -7.84 -8.78 10.17
N LEU A 41 -8.04 -7.74 11.00
CA LEU A 41 -9.35 -7.13 11.26
C LEU A 41 -9.53 -5.81 10.52
N HIS A 42 -8.45 -5.02 10.37
CA HIS A 42 -8.53 -3.68 9.80
C HIS A 42 -7.82 -3.56 8.44
N GLY A 43 -7.34 -4.67 7.90
CA GLY A 43 -6.50 -4.67 6.71
C GLY A 43 -5.04 -4.31 7.02
N TRP A 44 -4.21 -4.31 5.99
CA TRP A 44 -2.77 -4.08 6.13
C TRP A 44 -2.18 -3.28 4.97
N PHE A 45 -0.92 -2.90 5.08
CA PHE A 45 -0.29 -1.98 4.14
C PHE A 45 0.83 -2.65 3.34
N VAL A 46 0.99 -2.23 2.09
CA VAL A 46 2.09 -2.64 1.22
C VAL A 46 2.78 -1.39 0.70
N ILE A 47 4.11 -1.41 0.64
CA ILE A 47 4.91 -0.36 0.01
C ILE A 47 5.68 -0.98 -1.15
N CYS A 48 5.46 -0.47 -2.35
CA CYS A 48 6.29 -0.80 -3.52
C CYS A 48 7.62 -0.04 -3.40
N GLU A 49 8.72 -0.76 -3.56
CA GLU A 49 10.09 -0.25 -3.50
C GLU A 49 10.73 -0.21 -4.90
N GLU A 50 10.29 -1.06 -5.80
CA GLU A 50 10.77 -1.14 -7.19
C GLU A 50 9.62 -1.36 -8.19
N GLU A 51 9.92 -1.25 -9.48
CA GLU A 51 8.90 -1.33 -10.54
C GLU A 51 8.32 -2.75 -10.69
N SER A 52 9.14 -3.80 -10.50
CA SER A 52 8.67 -5.19 -10.54
C SER A 52 7.61 -5.47 -9.48
N ASP A 53 7.60 -4.73 -8.36
CA ASP A 53 6.56 -4.85 -7.33
C ASP A 53 5.14 -4.55 -7.87
N LEU A 54 5.03 -3.85 -9.02
CA LEU A 54 3.74 -3.57 -9.65
C LEU A 54 3.20 -4.78 -10.43
N SER A 55 4.07 -5.63 -10.97
CA SER A 55 3.72 -6.73 -11.86
C SER A 55 3.89 -8.11 -11.21
N GLU A 56 4.65 -8.20 -10.13
CA GLU A 56 4.73 -9.39 -9.30
C GLU A 56 3.49 -9.55 -8.41
N PRO A 57 3.10 -10.80 -8.08
CA PRO A 57 2.04 -11.03 -7.11
C PRO A 57 2.37 -10.39 -5.76
N LEU A 58 1.38 -9.72 -5.17
CA LEU A 58 1.53 -9.15 -3.84
C LEU A 58 1.77 -10.26 -2.80
N PRO A 59 2.43 -9.98 -1.65
CA PRO A 59 2.90 -11.03 -0.76
C PRO A 59 1.76 -11.86 -0.21
N HIS A 60 1.86 -13.17 -0.38
CA HIS A 60 0.82 -14.14 0.00
C HIS A 60 -0.51 -14.03 -0.77
N LEU A 61 -0.53 -13.31 -1.89
CA LEU A 61 -1.68 -13.15 -2.77
C LEU A 61 -1.36 -13.73 -4.15
N THR A 62 -2.41 -14.01 -4.93
CA THR A 62 -2.29 -14.61 -6.28
C THR A 62 -2.42 -13.59 -7.41
N PHE A 63 -2.42 -12.30 -7.10
CA PHE A 63 -2.61 -11.21 -8.06
C PHE A 63 -1.56 -10.12 -7.85
N SER A 64 -1.21 -9.42 -8.93
CA SER A 64 -0.38 -8.21 -8.87
C SER A 64 -1.24 -6.94 -8.76
N LEU A 65 -0.62 -5.82 -8.39
CA LEU A 65 -1.29 -4.52 -8.42
C LEU A 65 -1.71 -4.14 -9.84
N SER A 66 -0.86 -4.41 -10.84
CA SER A 66 -1.16 -4.12 -12.25
C SER A 66 -2.37 -4.88 -12.75
N ASP A 67 -2.55 -6.14 -12.35
CA ASP A 67 -3.74 -6.94 -12.71
C ASP A 67 -5.01 -6.30 -12.15
N LYS A 68 -5.00 -5.94 -10.85
CA LYS A 68 -6.14 -5.30 -10.19
C LYS A 68 -6.50 -3.97 -10.83
N LEU A 69 -5.51 -3.13 -11.14
CA LEU A 69 -5.71 -1.86 -11.84
C LEU A 69 -6.28 -2.07 -13.25
N HIS A 70 -5.76 -3.04 -13.99
CA HIS A 70 -6.21 -3.33 -15.36
C HIS A 70 -7.66 -3.84 -15.41
N LEU A 71 -8.03 -4.68 -14.45
CA LEU A 71 -9.38 -5.24 -14.34
C LEU A 71 -10.39 -4.26 -13.68
N GLY A 72 -9.92 -3.14 -13.14
CA GLY A 72 -10.75 -2.20 -12.39
C GLY A 72 -11.23 -2.74 -11.04
N GLU A 73 -10.52 -3.72 -10.49
CA GLU A 73 -10.81 -4.37 -9.20
C GLU A 73 -10.10 -3.65 -8.04
N VAL A 74 -10.18 -2.32 -8.05
CA VAL A 74 -9.64 -1.44 -7.01
C VAL A 74 -10.77 -0.57 -6.48
N GLU A 75 -10.79 -0.35 -5.17
CA GLU A 75 -11.82 0.48 -4.53
C GLU A 75 -11.56 1.96 -4.79
N TYR A 76 -10.29 2.37 -4.68
CA TYR A 76 -9.86 3.69 -5.07
C TYR A 76 -8.38 3.74 -5.43
N VAL A 77 -8.05 4.76 -6.21
CA VAL A 77 -6.68 5.20 -6.49
C VAL A 77 -6.60 6.69 -6.18
N GLU A 78 -5.81 7.06 -5.19
CA GLU A 78 -5.62 8.46 -4.79
C GLU A 78 -4.18 8.90 -5.06
N LYS A 79 -4.02 10.04 -5.73
CA LYS A 79 -2.71 10.64 -5.96
C LYS A 79 -2.35 11.57 -4.80
N LYS A 80 -1.28 11.25 -4.07
CA LYS A 80 -0.67 12.14 -3.08
C LYS A 80 0.48 12.92 -3.73
N GLN A 81 1.19 13.72 -2.94
CA GLN A 81 2.28 14.55 -3.45
C GLN A 81 3.43 13.72 -4.03
N ASN A 82 3.82 12.64 -3.34
CA ASN A 82 5.02 11.86 -3.66
C ASN A 82 4.74 10.36 -3.90
N TRP A 83 3.48 9.92 -3.82
CA TRP A 83 3.07 8.52 -4.04
C TRP A 83 1.60 8.44 -4.46
N TYR A 84 1.18 7.29 -4.96
CA TYR A 84 -0.22 6.90 -5.07
C TYR A 84 -0.60 5.97 -3.93
N GLU A 85 -1.83 6.10 -3.44
CA GLU A 85 -2.48 5.17 -2.54
C GLU A 85 -3.53 4.38 -3.33
N VAL A 86 -3.42 3.05 -3.33
CA VAL A 86 -4.36 2.16 -4.00
C VAL A 86 -4.98 1.24 -2.96
N TYR A 87 -6.29 1.26 -2.84
CA TYR A 87 -7.00 0.37 -1.92
C TYR A 87 -7.67 -0.77 -2.68
N VAL A 88 -7.45 -2.00 -2.18
CA VAL A 88 -8.00 -3.23 -2.75
C VAL A 88 -8.65 -4.03 -1.63
N LEU A 89 -9.91 -4.44 -1.79
CA LEU A 89 -10.53 -5.43 -0.92
C LEU A 89 -10.05 -6.83 -1.30
N LEU A 90 -9.59 -7.59 -0.31
CA LEU A 90 -9.27 -9.01 -0.45
C LEU A 90 -10.51 -9.88 -0.27
N ASN A 91 -11.41 -9.45 0.61
CA ASN A 91 -12.70 -10.04 0.91
C ASN A 91 -13.57 -9.00 1.63
N ASP A 92 -14.74 -9.41 2.14
CA ASP A 92 -15.71 -8.52 2.80
C ASP A 92 -15.15 -7.81 4.05
N ASN A 93 -14.08 -8.32 4.67
CA ASN A 93 -13.56 -7.84 5.96
C ASN A 93 -12.07 -7.46 5.94
N GLU A 94 -11.33 -7.77 4.87
CA GLU A 94 -9.89 -7.53 4.78
C GLU A 94 -9.59 -6.71 3.53
N GLY A 95 -8.90 -5.59 3.72
CA GLY A 95 -8.40 -4.77 2.63
C GLY A 95 -6.89 -4.55 2.72
N ILE A 96 -6.30 -4.17 1.61
CA ILE A 96 -4.90 -3.76 1.54
C ILE A 96 -4.80 -2.34 0.99
N LEU A 97 -4.02 -1.51 1.68
CA LEU A 97 -3.68 -0.17 1.22
C LEU A 97 -2.24 -0.17 0.71
N ILE A 98 -2.08 0.03 -0.59
CA ILE A 98 -0.81 -0.10 -1.30
C ILE A 98 -0.28 1.29 -1.63
N TYR A 99 0.96 1.56 -1.21
CA TYR A 99 1.68 2.79 -1.44
C TYR A 99 2.66 2.60 -2.61
N VAL A 100 2.47 3.39 -3.66
CA VAL A 100 3.27 3.37 -4.89
C VAL A 100 4.03 4.69 -5.00
N PRO A 101 5.31 4.76 -4.57
CA PRO A 101 6.10 5.99 -4.71
C PRO A 101 6.16 6.50 -6.14
N HIS A 102 6.07 7.82 -6.36
CA HIS A 102 6.22 8.36 -7.72
C HIS A 102 7.56 8.02 -8.36
N ALA A 103 8.61 7.87 -7.55
CA ALA A 103 9.95 7.52 -8.01
C ALA A 103 9.99 6.19 -8.78
N ILE A 104 9.18 5.20 -8.40
CA ILE A 104 9.15 3.91 -9.10
C ILE A 104 8.44 4.00 -10.46
N LEU A 105 7.58 5.00 -10.65
CA LEU A 105 6.92 5.28 -11.93
C LEU A 105 7.75 6.20 -12.83
N LEU A 106 8.60 7.05 -12.22
CA LEU A 106 9.45 8.02 -12.94
C LEU A 106 10.69 7.38 -13.58
N ASN A 107 11.11 6.21 -13.11
CA ASN A 107 12.22 5.46 -13.75
C ASN A 107 11.92 5.03 -15.19
N HIS A 108 10.67 5.14 -15.66
CA HIS A 108 10.29 4.87 -17.05
C HIS A 108 9.79 6.11 -17.83
N SER A 109 10.11 7.32 -17.39
CA SER A 109 9.81 8.56 -18.13
C SER A 109 11.02 9.51 -18.13
N LEU A 110 12.10 9.12 -18.81
CA LEU A 110 13.00 10.05 -19.53
C LEU A 110 13.87 9.36 -20.59
N MET A 111 13.35 8.34 -21.29
CA MET A 111 13.87 7.89 -22.59
C MET A 111 12.75 7.29 -23.45
N ALA A 112 11.79 8.13 -23.88
CA ALA A 112 11.06 8.03 -25.14
C ALA A 112 9.82 8.94 -25.11
N ILE A 113 10.00 10.23 -25.37
CA ILE A 113 9.26 11.03 -26.39
C ILE A 113 10.21 12.13 -26.87
#